data_AF-A0A524NUR0-F1
#
_entry.id   AF-A0A524NUR0-F1
#
_cell.length_a   1.000
_cell.length_b   1.000
_cell.length_c   1.000
_cell.angle_alpha   90.00
_cell.angle_beta   90.00
_cell.angle_gamma   90.00
#
_symmetry.space_group_name_H-M   'P 1'
#
loop_
_entity.id
_entity.type
_entity.pdbx_description
1 polymer ?
#
loop_
_entity_poly.entity_id
_entity_poly.type
_entity_poly.pdbx_seq_one_letter_code
_entity_poly.pdbx_strand_id
1 'polypeptide(L)' 'YYSNGIAGIYWVGVKENHRKQGFGSCMIFQLLKQIRKRGYRYTGIQAPPNSRNVYKGMGFREISTFIRYT' A
#
# COMPACT_ATOMS: atom_id res chain seq x y z
N TYR A 1 -1.78 -11.10 -16.32
CA TYR A 1 -0.67 -10.67 -15.44
C TYR A 1 -0.40 -11.78 -14.42
N TYR A 2 0.66 -12.56 -14.63
CA TYR A 2 1.12 -13.53 -13.64
C TYR A 2 1.79 -12.74 -12.51
N SER A 3 1.13 -12.62 -11.35
CA SER A 3 1.85 -12.24 -10.13
C SER A 3 2.16 -13.52 -9.37
N ASN A 4 3.45 -13.79 -9.17
CA ASN A 4 3.97 -14.92 -8.38
C ASN A 4 3.58 -14.78 -6.89
N GLY A 5 2.29 -14.84 -6.56
CA GLY A 5 1.79 -14.70 -5.20
C GLY A 5 1.97 -13.30 -4.59
N ILE A 6 2.08 -12.26 -5.42
CA ILE A 6 2.19 -10.85 -5.00
C ILE A 6 0.85 -10.13 -5.24
N ALA A 7 0.31 -9.50 -4.20
CA ALA A 7 -0.83 -8.59 -4.31
C ALA A 7 -0.36 -7.13 -4.51
N GLY A 8 -0.84 -6.45 -5.54
CA GLY A 8 -0.60 -5.02 -5.71
C GLY A 8 -1.71 -4.20 -5.05
N ILE A 9 -1.35 -3.16 -4.30
CA ILE A 9 -2.29 -2.16 -3.78
C ILE A 9 -2.16 -0.89 -4.63
N TYR A 10 -3.28 -0.45 -5.19
CA TYR A 10 -3.35 0.72 -6.08
C TYR A 10 -4.49 1.64 -5.68
N TRP A 11 -4.41 2.91 -6.08
CA TRP A 11 -5.49 3.90 -5.95
C TRP A 11 -5.99 4.14 -4.52
N VAL A 12 -5.11 4.03 -3.53
CA VAL A 12 -5.43 4.39 -2.14
C VAL A 12 -5.33 5.89 -1.96
N GLY A 13 -6.45 6.52 -1.59
CA GLY A 13 -6.53 7.94 -1.34
C GLY A 13 -7.50 8.25 -0.20
N VAL A 14 -7.18 9.30 0.56
CA VAL A 14 -8.10 9.87 1.56
C VAL A 14 -8.41 11.29 1.13
N LYS A 15 -9.71 11.62 1.11
CA LYS A 15 -10.18 12.97 0.83
C LYS A 15 -9.49 13.95 1.77
N GLU A 16 -9.09 15.12 1.26
CA GLU A 16 -8.19 16.03 1.97
C GLU A 16 -8.64 16.41 3.37
N ASN A 17 -9.92 16.75 3.52
CA ASN A 17 -10.55 17.10 4.80
C ASN A 17 -10.68 15.94 5.80
N HIS A 18 -10.32 14.71 5.41
CA HIS A 18 -10.32 13.51 6.26
C HIS A 18 -8.91 12.95 6.47
N ARG A 19 -7.85 13.62 5.99
CA ARG A 19 -6.47 13.18 6.20
C ARG A 19 -6.08 13.28 7.67
N LYS A 20 -5.04 12.52 8.06
CA LYS A 20 -4.50 12.45 9.43
C LYS A 20 -5.49 11.96 10.51
N GLN A 21 -6.61 11.37 10.11
CA GLN A 21 -7.61 10.76 11.01
C GLN A 21 -7.55 9.21 11.01
N GLY A 22 -6.52 8.61 10.40
CA GLY A 22 -6.33 7.16 10.42
C GLY A 22 -7.07 6.37 9.33
N PHE A 23 -7.93 6.99 8.51
CA PHE A 23 -8.67 6.27 7.45
C PHE A 23 -7.77 5.52 6.47
N GLY A 24 -6.67 6.14 6.02
CA GLY A 24 -5.71 5.49 5.14
C GLY A 24 -5.13 4.22 5.75
N SER A 25 -4.75 4.29 7.03
CA SER A 25 -4.25 3.14 7.77
C SER A 25 -5.30 2.05 7.92
N CYS A 26 -6.53 2.41 8.27
CA CYS A 26 -7.63 1.45 8.40
C CYS A 26 -7.89 0.69 7.10
N MET A 27 -7.94 1.40 5.96
CA MET A 27 -8.10 0.79 4.64
C MET A 27 -6.96 -0.19 4.33
N ILE A 28 -5.71 0.20 4.56
CA ILE A 28 -4.54 -0.66 4.31
C ILE A 28 -4.57 -1.89 5.22
N PHE A 29 -4.85 -1.75 6.51
CA PHE A 29 -4.96 -2.90 7.42
C PHE A 29 -6.03 -3.89 6.96
N GLN A 30 -7.19 -3.39 6.52
CA GLN A 30 -8.25 -4.26 6.01
C GLN A 30 -7.82 -4.97 4.73
N LEU A 31 -7.14 -4.28 3.81
CA LEU A 31 -6.58 -4.91 2.61
C LEU A 31 -5.55 -5.99 2.95
N LEU A 32 -4.63 -5.72 3.88
CA LEU A 32 -3.62 -6.69 4.33
C LEU A 32 -4.26 -7.96 4.90
N LYS A 33 -5.34 -7.82 5.69
CA LYS A 33 -6.12 -8.97 6.19
C LYS A 33 -6.69 -9.81 5.05
N GLN A 34 -7.25 -9.17 4.02
CA GLN A 34 -7.83 -9.87 2.87
C GLN A 34 -6.76 -10.55 2.01
N ILE A 35 -5.63 -9.87 1.77
CA ILE A 35 -4.48 -10.39 1.04
C ILE A 35 -3.97 -11.66 1.73
N ARG A 36 -3.78 -11.61 3.06
CA ARG A 36 -3.36 -12.78 3.85
C ARG A 36 -4.39 -13.91 3.79
N LYS A 37 -5.68 -13.61 3.93
CA LYS A 37 -6.77 -14.61 3.86
C LYS A 37 -6.79 -15.33 2.51
N ARG A 38 -6.43 -14.65 1.43
CA ARG A 38 -6.36 -15.20 0.06
C ARG A 38 -5.06 -15.95 -0.24
N GLY A 39 -4.13 -16.06 0.72
CA GLY A 39 -2.90 -16.84 0.57
C GLY A 39 -1.76 -16.12 -0.15
N TYR A 40 -1.86 -14.81 -0.40
CA TYR A 40 -0.74 -14.04 -0.96
C TYR A 40 0.38 -13.90 0.08
N ARG A 41 1.60 -14.25 -0.32
CA ARG A 41 2.78 -14.18 0.56
C ARG A 41 3.34 -12.76 0.66
N TYR A 42 3.19 -11.98 -0.41
CA TYR A 42 3.77 -10.65 -0.52
C TYR A 42 2.75 -9.64 -1.03
N THR A 43 2.94 -8.38 -0.66
CA THR A 43 2.19 -7.26 -1.21
C THR A 43 3.10 -6.07 -1.47
N GLY A 44 2.77 -5.29 -2.50
CA GLY A 44 3.50 -4.07 -2.85
C GLY A 44 2.56 -2.88 -3.01
N ILE A 45 3.09 -1.68 -2.74
CA ILE A 45 2.41 -0.41 -2.99
C ILE A 45 3.40 0.58 -3.58
N GLN A 46 2.94 1.37 -4.55
CA GLN A 46 3.68 2.54 -5.02
C GLN A 46 3.21 3.76 -4.24
N ALA A 47 4.15 4.45 -3.59
CA ALA A 47 3.85 5.52 -2.65
C ALA A 47 4.71 6.77 -2.95
N PRO A 48 4.11 7.96 -3.11
CA PRO A 48 4.87 9.20 -3.17
C PRO A 48 5.59 9.50 -1.85
N PRO A 49 6.66 10.32 -1.87
CA PRO A 49 7.51 10.57 -0.69
C PRO A 49 6.75 10.95 0.58
N ASN A 50 5.73 11.81 0.45
CA ASN A 50 4.90 12.31 1.56
C ASN A 50 4.04 11.23 2.26
N SER A 51 3.87 10.06 1.64
CA SER A 51 3.06 8.96 2.17
C SER A 51 3.90 7.78 2.70
N ARG A 52 5.22 7.74 2.40
CA ARG A 52 6.10 6.61 2.76
C ARG A 52 6.11 6.30 4.26
N ASN A 53 6.08 7.32 5.11
CA ASN A 53 6.14 7.11 6.57
C ASN A 53 4.92 6.36 7.11
N VAL A 54 3.74 6.53 6.50
CA VAL A 54 2.53 5.80 6.89
C VAL A 54 2.72 4.30 6.67
N TYR A 55 3.29 3.91 5.53
CA TYR A 55 3.50 2.50 5.18
C TYR A 55 4.66 1.88 5.96
N LYS A 56 5.73 2.64 6.26
CA LYS A 56 6.84 2.16 7.12
C LYS A 56 6.32 1.72 8.50
N GLY A 57 5.41 2.50 9.10
CA GLY A 57 4.77 2.15 10.37
C GLY A 57 3.92 0.87 10.32
N MET A 58 3.54 0.40 9.13
CA MET A 58 2.77 -0.83 8.91
C MET A 58 3.65 -2.02 8.52
N GLY A 59 4.97 -1.88 8.57
CA GLY A 59 5.93 -2.94 8.23
C GLY A 59 6.30 -3.03 6.75
N PHE A 60 5.83 -2.10 5.90
CA PHE A 60 6.34 -2.01 4.53
C PHE A 60 7.79 -1.56 4.53
N ARG A 61 8.56 -2.11 3.58
CA ARG A 61 9.94 -1.74 3.32
C ARG A 61 10.05 -1.22 1.90
N GLU A 62 10.89 -0.22 1.73
CA GLU A 62 11.25 0.27 0.40
C GLU A 62 12.15 -0.77 -0.29
N ILE A 63 11.76 -1.21 -1.49
CA ILE A 63 12.46 -2.27 -2.23
C ILE A 63 12.97 -1.80 -3.59
N SER A 64 12.38 -0.73 -4.14
CA SER A 64 12.74 -0.19 -5.45
C SER A 64 12.16 1.22 -5.61
N THR A 65 12.75 1.97 -6.54
CA THR A 65 12.19 3.21 -7.07
C THR A 65 11.45 2.91 -8.37
N PHE A 66 10.30 3.55 -8.58
CA PHE A 66 9.55 3.49 -9.84
C PHE A 66 9.65 4.84 -10.54
N ILE A 67 10.15 4.86 -11.77
CA ILE A 67 10.27 6.06 -12.61
C ILE A 67 9.24 5.94 -13.72
N ARG A 68 8.34 6.91 -13.81
CA ARG A 68 7.36 6.98 -14.91
C ARG A 68 7.91 7.93 -15.97
N TYR A 69 8.15 7.40 -17.16
CA TYR A 69 8.40 8.21 -18.36
C TYR A 69 7.05 8.65 -18.96
N THR A 70 6.96 9.91 -19.35
CA THR A 70 5.79 10.54 -19.95
C THR A 70 6.16 11.14 -21.29
#